data_AF-A0A7K2LYH1-F1
#
_entry.id   AF-A0A7K2LYH1-F1
#
_cell.length_a   1.000
_cell.length_b   1.000
_cell.length_c   1.000
_cell.angle_alpha   90.00
_cell.angle_beta   90.00
_cell.angle_gamma   90.00
#
_symmetry.space_group_name_H-M   'P 1'
#
loop_
_entity.id
_entity.type
_entity.pdbx_description
1 polymer ?
#
loop_
_entity_poly.entity_id
_entity_poly.type
_entity_poly.pdbx_seq_one_letter_code
_entity_poly.pdbx_strand_id
1 'polypeptide(L)' 'LPPGTGFAGLWGGGTVAGWRGRGVYRALVAHRARIAADRGYRHLHVDASAQSRPILERLGFAALTTTTPYVYEP' A
#
# COMPACT_ATOMS: atom_id res chain seq x y z
N LEU A 1 13.70 -4.55 -5.66
CA LEU A 1 12.75 -4.47 -6.80
C LEU A 1 13.51 -4.90 -8.04
N PRO A 2 12.90 -5.65 -8.98
CA PRO A 2 13.57 -6.01 -10.22
C PRO A 2 14.01 -4.74 -10.96
N PRO A 3 15.23 -4.71 -11.54
CA PRO A 3 15.66 -3.59 -12.36
C PRO A 3 14.68 -3.34 -13.52
N GLY A 4 14.37 -2.06 -13.80
CA GLY A 4 13.56 -1.67 -14.96
C GLY A 4 12.04 -1.70 -14.77
N THR A 5 11.50 -1.97 -13.58
CA THR A 5 10.03 -1.97 -13.38
C THR A 5 9.48 -0.55 -13.21
N GLY A 6 8.40 -0.23 -13.93
CA GLY A 6 7.65 1.03 -13.74
C GLY A 6 6.82 1.10 -12.43
N PHE A 7 6.94 0.10 -11.57
CA PHE A 7 6.16 -0.08 -10.34
C PHE A 7 7.02 0.09 -9.08
N ALA A 8 6.48 0.79 -8.09
CA ALA A 8 7.01 0.84 -6.73
C ALA A 8 6.05 0.19 -5.72
N GLY A 9 6.59 -0.65 -4.84
CA GLY A 9 5.82 -1.35 -3.80
C GLY A 9 5.77 -0.58 -2.49
N LEU A 10 4.60 -0.50 -1.86
CA LEU A 10 4.43 0.07 -0.52
C LEU A 10 4.26 -1.04 0.52
N TRP A 11 5.29 -1.27 1.34
CA TRP A 11 5.28 -2.30 2.39
C TRP A 11 5.37 -1.69 3.80
N GLY A 12 4.85 -2.39 4.81
CA GLY A 12 5.04 -2.07 6.23
C GLY A 12 4.32 -0.81 6.74
N GLY A 13 3.22 -0.36 6.10
CA GLY A 13 2.45 0.79 6.55
C GLY A 13 1.33 0.42 7.53
N GLY A 14 1.15 1.20 8.60
CA GLY A 14 0.09 0.98 9.57
C GLY A 14 -0.22 2.21 10.41
N THR A 15 -1.27 2.11 11.22
CA THR A 15 -1.61 3.14 12.21
C THR A 15 -1.99 2.44 13.50
N VAL A 16 -1.30 2.81 14.59
CA VAL A 16 -1.60 2.33 15.95
C VAL A 16 -3.05 2.60 16.31
N ALA A 17 -3.67 1.71 17.08
CA ALA A 17 -5.12 1.67 17.26
C ALA A 17 -5.75 3.01 17.68
N GLY A 18 -5.15 3.70 18.67
CA GLY A 18 -5.66 4.98 19.18
C GLY A 18 -5.62 6.16 18.18
N TRP A 19 -4.93 6.00 17.05
CA TRP A 19 -4.81 7.02 16.01
C TRP A 19 -5.57 6.69 14.73
N ARG A 20 -6.29 5.56 14.69
CA ARG A 20 -7.14 5.17 13.55
C ARG A 20 -8.32 6.13 13.40
N GLY A 21 -8.88 6.22 12.19
CA GLY A 21 -9.98 7.15 11.88
C GLY A 21 -9.57 8.62 11.73
N ARG A 22 -8.33 8.97 12.04
CA ARG A 22 -7.80 10.36 11.98
C ARG A 22 -7.10 10.72 10.68
N GLY A 23 -7.17 9.84 9.67
CA GLY A 23 -6.53 10.06 8.36
C GLY A 23 -5.01 9.82 8.32
N VAL A 24 -4.38 9.34 9.39
CA VAL A 24 -2.92 9.09 9.46
C VAL A 24 -2.45 8.12 8.37
N TYR A 25 -3.11 6.97 8.23
CA TYR A 25 -2.77 5.99 7.19
C TYR A 25 -2.87 6.59 5.78
N ARG A 26 -3.93 7.37 5.51
CA ARG A 26 -4.12 8.05 4.23
C ARG A 26 -2.97 9.03 3.95
N ALA A 27 -2.58 9.83 4.94
CA ALA A 27 -1.46 10.76 4.83
C ALA A 27 -0.13 10.02 4.58
N LEU A 28 0.10 8.90 5.26
CA LEU A 28 1.29 8.05 5.04
C LEU A 28 1.35 7.52 3.60
N VAL A 29 0.24 6.98 3.08
CA VAL A 29 0.18 6.47 1.69
C VAL A 29 0.44 7.59 0.69
N ALA A 30 -0.21 8.75 0.85
CA ALA A 30 -0.02 9.90 -0.04
C ALA A 30 1.43 10.41 -0.03
N HIS A 31 2.05 10.49 1.14
CA HIS A 31 3.45 10.89 1.27
C HIS A 31 4.39 9.94 0.52
N ARG A 32 4.19 8.63 0.68
CA ARG A 32 5.02 7.62 0.00
C ARG A 32 4.76 7.57 -1.51
N ALA A 33 3.53 7.84 -1.94
CA ALA A 33 3.20 7.96 -3.35
C ALA A 33 3.96 9.12 -4.01
N ARG A 34 4.05 10.27 -3.34
CA ARG A 34 4.85 11.42 -3.81
C ARG A 34 6.33 11.05 -3.95
N ILE A 35 6.91 10.37 -2.96
CA ILE A 35 8.31 9.91 -3.05
C ILE A 35 8.53 8.98 -4.25
N ALA A 36 7.58 8.08 -4.53
CA ALA A 36 7.69 7.20 -5.69
C ALA A 36 7.61 7.97 -7.01
N ALA A 37 6.70 8.96 -7.10
CA ALA A 37 6.59 9.84 -8.26
C ALA A 37 7.86 10.67 -8.48
N ASP A 38 8.42 11.25 -7.40
CA ASP A 38 9.68 12.03 -7.43
C ASP A 38 10.87 11.16 -7.90
N ARG A 39 10.78 9.83 -7.74
CA ARG A 39 11.76 8.85 -8.22
C ARG A 39 11.46 8.30 -9.62
N GLY A 40 10.44 8.82 -10.31
CA GLY A 40 10.09 8.45 -11.68
C GLY A 40 9.24 7.18 -11.82
N TYR A 41 8.68 6.64 -10.73
CA TYR A 41 7.77 5.50 -10.83
C TYR A 41 6.38 5.95 -11.28
N ARG A 42 5.83 5.25 -12.28
CA ARG A 42 4.49 5.54 -12.81
C ARG A 42 3.39 4.84 -12.02
N HIS A 43 3.67 3.67 -11.46
CA HIS A 43 2.67 2.83 -10.82
C HIS A 43 3.05 2.46 -9.38
N LEU A 44 2.04 2.25 -8.55
CA LEU A 44 2.17 1.78 -7.18
C LEU A 44 1.42 0.47 -6.99
N HIS A 45 1.95 -0.41 -6.15
CA HIS A 45 1.22 -1.59 -5.69
C HIS A 45 1.42 -1.81 -4.19
N VAL A 46 0.44 -2.45 -3.55
CA VAL A 46 0.42 -2.76 -2.12
C VAL A 46 -0.53 -3.91 -1.88
N ASP A 47 -0.21 -4.77 -0.92
CA ASP A 47 -1.17 -5.74 -0.39
C ASP A 47 -2.13 -5.06 0.58
N ALA A 48 -3.43 -5.19 0.30
CA ALA A 48 -4.48 -4.56 1.10
C ALA A 48 -5.13 -5.59 2.04
N SER A 49 -5.12 -5.28 3.34
CA SER A 49 -6.00 -5.95 4.30
C SER A 49 -7.43 -5.43 4.18
N ALA A 50 -8.41 -6.14 4.76
CA ALA A 50 -9.80 -5.69 4.81
C ALA A 50 -9.96 -4.28 5.42
N GLN A 51 -9.10 -3.90 6.37
CA GLN A 51 -9.12 -2.58 7.01
C GLN A 51 -8.58 -1.46 6.11
N SER A 52 -7.56 -1.76 5.29
CA SER A 52 -6.89 -0.75 4.46
C SER A 52 -7.50 -0.62 3.07
N ARG A 53 -8.08 -1.69 2.52
CA ARG A 53 -8.72 -1.73 1.20
C ARG A 53 -9.65 -0.53 0.91
N PRO A 54 -10.66 -0.21 1.74
CA PRO A 54 -11.57 0.91 1.42
C PRO A 54 -10.88 2.28 1.49
N ILE A 55 -9.72 2.40 2.15
CA ILE A 55 -8.94 3.65 2.16
C ILE A 55 -8.12 3.75 0.87
N LEU A 56 -7.52 2.64 0.44
CA LEU A 56 -6.72 2.56 -0.79
C LEU A 56 -7.59 2.75 -2.04
N GLU A 57 -8.80 2.18 -2.09
CA GLU A 57 -9.75 2.39 -3.18
C GLU A 57 -10.12 3.88 -3.33
N ARG A 58 -10.36 4.59 -2.20
CA ARG A 58 -10.59 6.04 -2.22
C ARG A 58 -9.37 6.87 -2.64
N LEU A 59 -8.17 6.31 -2.54
CA LEU A 59 -6.92 6.90 -3.02
C LEU A 59 -6.64 6.57 -4.49
N GLY A 60 -7.51 5.83 -5.17
CA GLY A 60 -7.38 5.49 -6.58
C GLY A 60 -6.69 4.14 -6.87
N PHE A 61 -6.46 3.30 -5.85
CA PHE A 61 -5.99 1.94 -6.08
C PHE A 61 -7.12 1.06 -6.63
N ALA A 62 -6.78 0.21 -7.60
CA ALA A 62 -7.65 -0.84 -8.10
C ALA A 62 -7.24 -2.21 -7.56
N ALA A 63 -8.21 -3.04 -7.19
CA ALA A 63 -7.96 -4.43 -6.80
C ALA A 63 -7.63 -5.26 -8.06
N LEU A 64 -6.40 -5.77 -8.13
CA LEU A 64 -5.94 -6.58 -9.27
C LEU A 64 -6.04 -8.09 -9.00
N THR A 65 -5.73 -8.50 -7.76
CA THR A 65 -5.70 -9.91 -7.35
C THR A 65 -5.76 -10.03 -5.82
N THR A 66 -5.76 -11.26 -5.31
CA THR A 66 -5.75 -11.58 -3.88
C THR A 66 -4.52 -12.41 -3.51
N THR A 67 -3.98 -12.16 -2.32
CA THR A 67 -2.93 -12.98 -1.73
C THR A 67 -3.55 -13.94 -0.71
N THR A 68 -3.31 -15.25 -0.87
CA THR A 68 -3.69 -16.27 0.11
C THR A 68 -2.48 -16.60 0.97
N PRO A 69 -2.46 -16.21 2.26
CA PRO A 69 -1.36 -16.59 3.15
C PRO A 69 -1.46 -18.09 3.48
N TYR A 70 -0.32 -18.77 3.54
CA TYR A 70 -0.21 -20.14 4.00
C TYR A 70 0.62 -20.18 5.28
N VAL A 71 0.21 -21.02 6.22
CA VAL A 71 1.00 -21.33 7.42
C VAL A 71 1.85 -22.55 7.09
N TYR A 72 3.15 -22.44 7.32
CA TYR A 72 4.04 -23.60 7.26
C TYR A 72 4.16 -24.20 8.66
N GLU A 73 3.80 -25.47 8.77
CA GLU A 73 4.00 -26.29 9.97
C GLU A 73 5.08 -27.34 9.64
N PRO A 74 6.28 -27.27 10.28
CA PRO A 74 7.40 -28.19 10.02
C PRO A 74 7.11 -29.65 10.37
#